data_AF-A0ABD1WGP8-F1
#
_entry.id   AF-A0ABD1WGP8-F1
#
_cell.length_a   1.000
_cell.length_b   1.000
_cell.length_c   1.000
_cell.angle_alpha   90.00
_cell.angle_beta   90.00
_cell.angle_gamma   90.00
#
_symmetry.space_group_name_H-M   'P 1'
#
loop_
_entity.id
_entity.type
_entity.pdbx_description
1 polymer ?
#
loop_
_entity_poly.entity_id
_entity_poly.type
_entity_poly.pdbx_seq_one_letter_code
_entity_poly.pdbx_strand_id
1 'polypeptide(L)'
;MAFTPGKMAVVVAFLGLVSFICGVIAETSKPPAGEAITGRGVVICKYPSDPSIVLGYISFAFLVASSIAGYYSLFYPYKNKSIPQSEFFSNCWCSSFFNVAV
;
A
#
# COMPACT_ATOMS: atom_id res chain seq x y z
N MET A 1 -17.87 20.09 -7.66
CA MET A 1 -18.53 18.77 -7.47
C MET A 1 -18.08 18.25 -6.11
N ALA A 2 -18.97 18.20 -5.11
CA ALA A 2 -18.59 17.72 -3.79
C ALA A 2 -18.27 16.21 -3.84
N PHE A 3 -17.14 15.80 -3.29
CA PHE A 3 -16.88 14.39 -3.05
C PHE A 3 -17.95 13.84 -2.09
N THR A 4 -18.62 12.77 -2.51
CA THR A 4 -19.53 12.01 -1.65
C THR A 4 -18.70 10.93 -0.95
N PRO A 5 -19.01 10.56 0.31
CA PRO A 5 -18.27 9.52 1.02
C PRO A 5 -18.21 8.20 0.23
N GLY A 6 -19.27 7.83 -0.48
CA GLY A 6 -19.28 6.67 -1.37
C GLY A 6 -18.29 6.74 -2.52
N LYS A 7 -18.01 7.93 -3.09
CA LYS A 7 -17.02 8.07 -4.17
C LYS A 7 -15.60 7.90 -3.62
N MET A 8 -15.32 8.47 -2.46
CA MET A 8 -14.03 8.31 -1.79
C MET A 8 -13.80 6.85 -1.35
N ALA A 9 -14.83 6.18 -0.85
CA ALA A 9 -14.77 4.76 -0.51
C ALA A 9 -14.41 3.88 -1.72
N VAL A 10 -15.04 4.12 -2.88
CA VAL A 10 -14.71 3.40 -4.12
C VAL A 10 -13.27 3.63 -4.55
N VAL A 11 -12.77 4.88 -4.46
CA VAL A 11 -11.39 5.22 -4.81
C VAL A 11 -10.40 4.49 -3.89
N VAL A 12 -10.60 4.55 -2.57
CA VAL A 12 -9.74 3.88 -1.59
C VAL A 12 -9.76 2.36 -1.80
N ALA A 13 -10.96 1.78 -1.98
CA ALA A 13 -11.11 0.35 -2.21
C ALA A 13 -10.42 -0.11 -3.51
N PHE A 14 -10.56 0.67 -4.59
CA PHE A 14 -9.91 0.35 -5.87
C PHE A 14 -8.39 0.41 -5.76
N LEU A 15 -7.82 1.47 -5.16
CA LEU A 15 -6.38 1.61 -4.96
C LEU A 15 -5.83 0.48 -4.07
N GLY A 16 -6.53 0.15 -2.99
CA GLY A 16 -6.15 -0.95 -2.09
C GLY A 16 -6.21 -2.32 -2.77
N LEU A 17 -7.25 -2.58 -3.57
CA LEU A 17 -7.37 -3.83 -4.34
C LEU A 17 -6.22 -4.00 -5.33
N VAL A 18 -5.88 -2.93 -6.07
CA VAL A 18 -4.76 -2.95 -7.02
C VAL A 18 -3.44 -3.19 -6.30
N SER A 19 -3.21 -2.50 -5.18
CA SER A 19 -2.02 -2.73 -4.33
C SER A 19 -1.91 -4.20 -3.91
N PHE A 20 -3.00 -4.79 -3.43
CA PHE A 20 -3.03 -6.19 -2.98
C PHE A 20 -2.73 -7.18 -4.12
N ILE A 21 -3.37 -7.00 -5.28
CA ILE A 21 -3.14 -7.85 -6.45
C ILE A 21 -1.67 -7.76 -6.90
N CYS A 22 -1.11 -6.55 -7.00
CA CYS A 22 0.30 -6.37 -7.35
C CYS A 22 1.23 -7.03 -6.33
N GLY A 23 0.91 -6.97 -5.03
CA GLY A 23 1.67 -7.63 -3.98
C GLY A 23 1.67 -9.15 -4.11
N VAL A 24 0.49 -9.76 -4.35
CA VAL A 24 0.37 -11.22 -4.57
C VAL A 24 1.17 -11.64 -5.81
N ILE A 25 1.11 -10.88 -6.90
CA ILE A 25 1.86 -11.18 -8.12
C ILE A 25 3.38 -11.04 -7.86
N ALA A 26 3.80 -10.03 -7.10
CA ALA A 26 5.21 -9.82 -6.76
C ALA A 26 5.79 -11.00 -5.97
N GLU A 27 5.06 -11.49 -4.97
CA GLU A 27 5.48 -12.63 -4.14
C GLU A 27 5.48 -13.95 -4.92
N THR A 28 4.48 -14.18 -5.77
CA THR A 28 4.40 -15.41 -6.58
C THR A 28 5.39 -15.42 -7.74
N SER A 29 5.84 -14.25 -8.21
CA SER A 29 6.84 -14.11 -9.29
C SER A 29 8.29 -14.16 -8.81
N LYS A 30 8.52 -14.44 -7.52
CA LYS A 30 9.86 -14.52 -6.95
C LYS A 30 10.61 -15.69 -7.60
N PRO A 31 11.74 -15.46 -8.27
CA PRO A 31 12.42 -16.53 -8.97
C PRO A 31 13.02 -17.54 -7.98
N PRO A 32 13.22 -18.80 -8.43
CA PRO A 32 13.93 -19.80 -7.65
C PRO A 32 15.34 -19.30 -7.29
N ALA A 33 15.88 -19.79 -6.17
CA ALA A 33 17.20 -19.41 -5.67
C ALA A 33 18.25 -19.45 -6.78
N GLY A 34 19.07 -18.39 -6.87
CA GLY A 34 20.06 -18.21 -7.93
C GLY A 34 21.00 -19.42 -8.04
N GLU A 35 21.36 -19.76 -9.27
CA GLU A 35 22.25 -20.90 -9.53
C GLU A 35 23.69 -20.48 -9.24
N ALA A 36 24.37 -21.26 -8.39
CA ALA A 36 25.75 -21.00 -8.00
C ALA A 36 26.68 -21.41 -9.14
N ILE A 37 27.30 -20.43 -9.80
CA ILE A 37 28.31 -20.69 -10.83
C ILE A 37 29.68 -20.65 -10.16
N THR A 38 30.34 -21.81 -10.10
CA THR A 38 31.72 -21.94 -9.62
C THR A 38 32.70 -21.52 -10.73
N GLY A 39 33.42 -20.42 -10.55
CA GLY A 39 34.44 -19.94 -11.48
C GLY A 39 35.74 -19.58 -10.77
N ARG A 40 36.89 -20.14 -11.21
CA ARG A 40 38.28 -19.89 -10.72
C ARG A 40 38.39 -19.17 -9.36
N GLY A 41 38.03 -19.85 -8.27
CA GLY A 41 38.23 -19.36 -6.90
C GLY A 41 37.14 -18.45 -6.33
N VAL A 42 36.08 -18.15 -7.08
CA VAL A 42 34.91 -17.39 -6.61
C VAL A 42 33.61 -18.11 -6.96
N VAL A 43 32.64 -18.07 -6.03
CA VAL A 43 31.27 -18.55 -6.26
C VAL A 43 30.42 -17.32 -6.57
N ILE A 44 29.93 -17.21 -7.79
CA ILE A 44 29.04 -16.11 -8.21
C ILE A 44 27.63 -16.70 -8.35
N CYS A 45 26.68 -16.20 -7.57
CA CYS A 45 25.28 -16.55 -7.72
C CYS A 45 24.67 -15.75 -8.87
N LYS A 46 24.23 -16.44 -9.92
CA LYS A 46 23.51 -15.79 -11.02
C LYS A 46 22.03 -15.77 -10.68
N TYR A 47 21.50 -14.59 -10.41
CA TYR A 47 20.06 -14.38 -10.25
C TYR A 47 19.45 -13.99 -11.60
N PRO A 48 18.33 -14.60 -12.03
CA PRO A 48 17.58 -14.12 -13.18
C PRO A 48 16.98 -12.74 -12.89
N SER A 49 16.65 -11.95 -13.92
CA SER A 49 16.00 -10.66 -13.73
C SER A 49 14.73 -10.81 -12.89
N ASP A 50 14.68 -10.13 -11.74
CA ASP A 50 13.58 -10.17 -10.76
C ASP A 50 12.52 -9.09 -11.03
N PRO A 51 11.40 -9.38 -11.74
CA PRO A 51 10.31 -8.41 -11.88
C PRO A 51 9.58 -8.13 -10.54
N SER A 52 9.76 -8.99 -9.53
CA SER A 52 9.16 -8.87 -8.20
C SER A 52 9.51 -7.57 -7.50
N ILE A 53 10.71 -7.01 -7.73
CA ILE A 53 11.12 -5.75 -7.09
C ILE A 53 10.28 -4.59 -7.62
N VAL A 54 10.07 -4.53 -8.94
CA VAL A 54 9.29 -3.48 -9.59
C VAL A 54 7.82 -3.60 -9.19
N LEU A 55 7.27 -4.83 -9.22
CA LEU A 55 5.89 -5.09 -8.81
C LEU A 55 5.65 -4.78 -7.33
N GLY A 56 6.63 -5.10 -6.46
CA GLY A 56 6.60 -4.75 -5.05
C GLY A 56 6.61 -3.24 -4.82
N TYR A 57 7.45 -2.49 -5.56
CA TYR A 57 7.46 -1.03 -5.48
C TYR A 57 6.13 -0.41 -5.94
N ILE A 58 5.55 -0.93 -7.03
CA ILE A 58 4.24 -0.48 -7.52
C ILE A 58 3.15 -0.77 -6.48
N SER A 59 3.15 -1.98 -5.89
CA SER A 59 2.21 -2.34 -4.81
C SER A 59 2.31 -1.38 -3.63
N PHE A 60 3.53 -1.08 -3.18
CA PHE A 60 3.78 -0.13 -2.09
C PHE A 60 3.32 1.29 -2.44
N ALA A 61 3.59 1.76 -3.65
CA ALA A 61 3.14 3.08 -4.10
C ALA A 61 1.61 3.20 -4.10
N PHE A 62 0.89 2.18 -4.57
CA PHE A 62 -0.57 2.14 -4.51
C PHE A 62 -1.09 2.05 -3.08
N LEU A 63 -0.41 1.33 -2.18
CA LEU A 63 -0.75 1.27 -0.76
C LEU A 63 -0.68 2.66 -0.13
N VAL A 64 0.46 3.35 -0.30
CA VAL A 64 0.66 4.72 0.19
C VAL A 64 -0.41 5.67 -0.36
N ALA A 65 -0.70 5.58 -1.66
CA ALA A 65 -1.76 6.38 -2.27
C ALA A 65 -3.15 6.10 -1.65
N SER A 66 -3.46 4.83 -1.36
CA SER A 66 -4.71 4.43 -0.72
C SER A 66 -4.82 4.95 0.72
N SER A 67 -3.72 4.92 1.49
CA SER A 67 -3.67 5.43 2.87
C SER A 67 -3.83 6.95 2.90
N ILE A 68 -3.16 7.67 1.99
CA ILE A 68 -3.31 9.12 1.83
C ILE A 68 -4.76 9.46 1.47
N ALA A 69 -5.36 8.76 0.49
CA ALA A 69 -6.75 8.97 0.10
C ALA A 69 -7.74 8.66 1.24
N GLY A 70 -7.47 7.61 2.02
CA GLY A 70 -8.26 7.25 3.21
C GLY A 70 -8.18 8.32 4.31
N TYR A 71 -6.98 8.83 4.57
CA TYR A 71 -6.76 9.94 5.51
C TYR A 71 -7.50 11.21 5.08
N TYR A 72 -7.38 11.60 3.81
CA TYR A 72 -8.11 12.74 3.29
C TYR A 72 -9.62 12.53 3.36
N SER A 73 -10.11 11.31 3.09
CA SER A 73 -11.52 10.99 3.21
C SER A 73 -12.05 11.20 4.63
N LEU A 74 -11.27 10.95 5.68
CA LEU A 74 -11.70 11.16 7.07
C LEU A 74 -11.89 12.64 7.43
N PHE A 75 -10.99 13.50 6.95
CA PHE A 75 -10.99 14.93 7.31
C PHE A 75 -11.65 15.83 6.27
N TYR A 76 -12.09 15.27 5.14
CA TYR A 76 -12.80 16.03 4.12
C TYR A 76 -14.15 16.54 4.66
N PRO A 77 -14.45 17.85 4.50
CA PRO A 77 -15.70 18.42 5.00
C PRO A 77 -16.88 17.95 4.14
N TYR A 78 -17.50 16.84 4.53
CA TYR A 78 -18.75 16.40 3.92
C TYR A 78 -19.89 17.26 4.44
N LYS A 79 -20.64 17.89 3.52
CA LYS A 79 -21.79 18.75 3.85
C LYS A 79 -21.44 19.86 4.86
N ASN A 80 -20.28 20.50 4.71
CA ASN A 80 -19.77 21.56 5.61
C ASN A 80 -19.54 21.13 7.07
N LYS A 81 -19.49 19.82 7.35
CA LYS A 81 -19.06 19.29 8.65
C LYS A 81 -17.72 18.57 8.47
N SER A 82 -16.66 19.15 9.01
CA SER A 82 -15.36 18.48 9.16
C SER A 82 -15.24 17.90 10.56
N ILE A 83 -14.48 16.81 10.68
CA ILE A 83 -14.16 16.19 11.96
C ILE A 83 -12.87 16.87 12.49
N PRO A 84 -12.88 17.44 13.71
CA PRO A 84 -11.66 18.00 14.30
C PRO A 84 -10.67 16.88 14.64
N GLN A 85 -9.45 17.00 14.11
CA GLN A 85 -8.37 16.02 14.29
C GLN A 85 -8.04 15.78 15.77
N SER A 86 -8.06 16.84 16.58
CA SER A 86 -7.76 16.77 18.02
C SER A 86 -8.73 15.88 18.79
N GLU A 87 -10.02 15.92 18.47
CA GLU A 87 -11.03 15.11 19.16
C GLU A 87 -10.97 13.65 18.69
N PHE A 88 -10.69 13.42 17.41
CA PHE A 88 -10.55 12.08 16.85
C PHE A 88 -9.39 11.31 17.50
N PHE A 89 -8.22 11.94 17.64
CA PHE A 89 -7.05 11.31 18.26
C PHE A 89 -7.05 11.37 19.79
N SER A 90 -7.93 12.18 20.41
CA SER A 90 -8.11 12.17 21.87
C SER A 90 -8.71 10.86 22.37
N ASN A 91 -9.48 10.14 21.54
CA ASN A 91 -10.04 8.85 21.90
C ASN A 91 -9.05 7.72 21.60
N CYS A 92 -8.64 7.00 22.65
CA CYS A 92 -7.65 5.91 22.55
C CYS A 92 -8.08 4.83 21.53
N TRP A 93 -9.38 4.56 21.43
CA TRP A 93 -9.91 3.57 20.49
C TRP A 93 -9.77 4.01 19.03
N CYS A 94 -10.16 5.24 18.70
CA CYS A 94 -10.01 5.78 17.34
C CYS A 94 -8.54 5.88 16.92
N SER A 95 -7.66 6.28 17.85
CA SER A 95 -6.21 6.30 17.62
C SER A 95 -5.65 4.89 17.34
N SER A 96 -6.09 3.89 18.10
CA SER A 96 -5.63 2.51 17.92
C SER A 96 -6.04 1.94 16.58
N PHE A 97 -7.30 2.14 16.17
CA PHE A 97 -7.76 1.69 14.84
C PHE A 97 -7.02 2.40 13.71
N PHE A 98 -6.75 3.70 13.86
CA PHE A 98 -6.03 4.45 12.84
C PHE A 98 -4.59 3.95 12.67
N ASN A 99 -3.90 3.60 13.76
CA ASN A 99 -2.54 3.04 13.71
C ASN A 99 -2.48 1.61 13.13
N VAL A 100 -3.53 0.80 13.28
CA VAL A 100 -3.58 -0.54 12.68
C VAL A 100 -3.91 -0.48 11.19
N ALA A 101 -4.62 0.56 10.76
CA ALA A 101 -5.04 0.73 9.37
C ALA A 101 -3.97 1.38 8.47
N VAL A 102 -3.00 2.08 9.04
CA VAL A 102 -1.85 2.71 8.36
C VAL A 102 -0.65 1.77 8.39
#